data_AF-A0A1J3DXR4-F1
#
_entry.id   AF-A0A1J3DXR4-F1
#
_cell.length_a   1.000
_cell.length_b   1.000
_cell.length_c   1.000
_cell.angle_alpha   90.00
_cell.angle_beta   90.00
_cell.angle_gamma   90.00
#
_symmetry.space_group_name_H-M   'P 1'
#
loop_
_entity.id
_entity.type
_entity.pdbx_description
1 polymer ?
#
loop_
_entity_poly.entity_id
_entity_poly.type
_entity_poly.pdbx_seq_one_letter_code
_entity_poly.pdbx_strand_id
1 'polypeptide(L)'
;LNGGDTPPAYPVGPLLDLGNQVGDSKEEKQSEILEWLDQQPAKSVVFLCFGSLGGFTEEQAREIAVALERSGHRFVWSIRR
;
A
#
# COMPACT_ATOMS: atom_id res chain seq x y z
N LEU A 1 0.83 -12.68 -46.53
CA LEU A 1 1.12 -11.96 -45.26
C LEU A 1 1.68 -13.00 -44.31
N ASN A 2 3.00 -13.18 -44.34
CA ASN A 2 3.69 -14.23 -43.60
C ASN A 2 3.74 -13.82 -42.13
N GLY A 3 3.11 -14.60 -41.24
CA GLY A 3 3.27 -14.43 -39.80
C GLY A 3 4.68 -14.88 -39.40
N GLY A 4 5.42 -14.07 -38.64
CA GLY A 4 6.77 -14.47 -38.25
C GLY A 4 7.57 -13.58 -37.31
N ASP A 5 7.34 -12.26 -37.23
CA ASP A 5 8.31 -11.37 -36.56
C ASP A 5 7.74 -10.63 -35.33
N THR A 6 7.27 -11.35 -34.32
CA THR A 6 7.11 -10.76 -32.98
C THR A 6 8.41 -10.90 -32.20
N PRO A 7 8.97 -9.82 -31.63
CA PRO A 7 10.18 -9.92 -30.83
C PRO A 7 9.96 -10.83 -29.60
N PRO A 8 11.01 -11.54 -29.14
CA PRO A 8 10.90 -12.40 -27.98
C PRO A 8 10.56 -11.60 -26.71
N ALA A 9 9.59 -12.09 -25.95
CA ALA A 9 9.22 -11.54 -24.65
C ALA A 9 10.02 -12.21 -23.53
N TYR A 10 10.62 -11.41 -22.64
CA TYR A 10 11.39 -11.90 -21.49
C TYR A 10 10.72 -11.48 -20.18
N PRO A 11 10.00 -12.38 -19.51
CA PRO A 11 9.40 -12.08 -18.21
C PRO A 11 10.49 -12.08 -17.13
N VAL A 12 10.96 -10.89 -16.76
CA VAL A 12 12.02 -10.69 -15.74
C VAL A 12 11.49 -10.24 -14.39
N GLY A 13 10.17 -10.30 -14.17
CA GLY A 13 9.54 -9.83 -12.94
C GLY A 13 9.71 -10.79 -11.75
N PRO A 14 9.49 -10.34 -10.50
CA PRO A 14 9.12 -8.99 -10.09
C PRO A 14 10.36 -8.08 -9.89
N LEU A 15 10.32 -6.88 -10.50
CA LEU A 15 11.33 -5.85 -10.28
C LEU A 15 10.82 -4.91 -9.19
N LEU A 16 11.33 -5.12 -7.96
CA LEU A 16 10.90 -4.39 -6.76
C LEU A 16 12.04 -3.50 -6.27
N ASP A 17 11.70 -2.28 -5.86
CA ASP A 17 12.60 -1.46 -5.05
C ASP A 17 12.48 -1.90 -3.58
N LEU A 18 13.45 -2.70 -3.13
CA LEU A 18 13.57 -3.13 -1.74
C LEU A 18 14.56 -2.27 -0.95
N GLY A 19 15.07 -1.19 -1.56
CA GLY A 19 15.97 -0.27 -0.88
C GLY A 19 15.24 0.44 0.26
N ASN A 20 15.80 0.40 1.46
CA ASN A 20 15.36 1.23 2.57
C ASN A 20 15.72 2.70 2.23
N GLN A 21 14.82 3.43 1.57
CA GLN A 21 14.95 4.87 1.38
C GLN A 21 14.67 5.59 2.69
N VAL A 22 15.64 5.53 3.60
CA VAL A 22 15.70 6.35 4.82
C VAL A 22 16.26 7.70 4.38
N GLY A 23 15.37 8.68 4.23
CA GLY A 23 15.70 10.04 3.81
C GLY A 23 15.15 11.07 4.79
N ASP A 24 15.94 11.37 5.83
CA ASP A 24 16.19 12.61 6.61
C ASP A 24 15.07 13.63 6.94
N SER A 25 13.81 13.46 6.51
CA SER A 25 12.73 14.41 6.84
C SER A 25 11.33 13.79 7.02
N LYS A 26 11.16 12.50 6.69
CA LYS A 26 9.93 11.72 6.92
C LYS A 26 10.06 10.68 8.02
N GLU A 27 11.22 10.63 8.69
CA GLU A 27 11.58 9.57 9.64
C GLU A 27 10.63 9.48 10.82
N GLU A 28 10.21 10.60 11.43
CA GLU A 28 9.44 10.53 12.69
C GLU A 28 8.10 9.80 12.53
N LYS A 29 7.30 10.17 11.51
CA LYS A 29 6.00 9.51 11.25
C LYS A 29 6.14 8.11 10.68
N GLN A 30 7.19 7.86 9.88
CA GLN A 30 7.47 6.51 9.39
C GLN A 30 7.91 5.59 10.54
N SER A 31 8.72 6.09 11.46
CA SER A 31 9.14 5.40 12.67
C SER A 31 7.94 5.10 13.56
N GLU A 32 7.06 6.07 13.81
CA GLU A 32 5.88 5.87 14.66
C GLU A 32 4.94 4.78 14.12
N ILE A 33 4.70 4.75 12.80
CA ILE A 33 3.85 3.71 12.20
C ILE A 33 4.50 2.33 12.30
N LEU A 34 5.81 2.23 12.05
CA LEU A 34 6.55 0.97 12.13
C LEU A 34 6.63 0.48 13.58
N GLU A 35 6.93 1.35 14.54
CA GLU A 35 6.92 1.05 15.97
C GLU A 35 5.53 0.61 16.45
N TRP A 36 4.46 1.25 15.97
CA TRP A 36 3.10 0.80 16.25
C TRP A 36 2.82 -0.58 15.66
N LEU A 37 3.29 -0.87 14.43
CA LEU A 37 3.14 -2.18 13.79
C LEU A 37 3.89 -3.28 14.55
N ASP A 38 5.09 -2.99 15.05
CA ASP A 38 5.93 -3.93 15.82
C ASP A 38 5.25 -4.40 17.12
N GLN A 39 4.31 -3.63 17.65
CA GLN A 39 3.54 -3.98 18.85
C GLN A 39 2.32 -4.86 18.57
N GLN A 40 1.98 -5.11 17.29
CA GLN A 40 0.79 -5.87 16.93
C GLN A 40 1.09 -7.36 16.77
N PRO A 41 0.12 -8.26 17.03
CA PRO A 41 0.28 -9.67 16.71
C PRO A 41 0.59 -9.90 15.22
N ALA A 42 1.39 -10.91 14.93
CA ALA A 42 1.75 -11.25 13.56
C ALA A 42 0.50 -11.46 12.68
N LYS A 43 0.51 -10.88 11.48
CA LYS A 43 -0.58 -11.01 10.49
C LYS A 43 -1.96 -10.51 10.99
N SER A 44 -1.98 -9.55 11.90
CA SER A 44 -3.24 -9.05 12.50
C SER A 44 -3.69 -7.65 12.04
N VAL A 45 -2.89 -6.96 11.23
CA VAL A 45 -3.16 -5.60 10.75
C VAL A 45 -3.47 -5.62 9.26
N VAL A 46 -4.52 -4.91 8.86
CA VAL A 46 -4.86 -4.68 7.44
C VAL A 46 -4.19 -3.39 6.95
N PHE A 47 -3.45 -3.48 5.85
CA PHE A 47 -2.93 -2.30 5.16
C PHE A 47 -3.80 -1.93 3.97
N LEU A 48 -4.25 -0.67 3.92
CA LEU A 48 -5.04 -0.11 2.83
C LEU A 48 -4.26 1.01 2.15
N CYS A 49 -3.97 0.82 0.86
CA CYS A 49 -3.33 1.82 0.01
C CYS A 49 -3.81 1.65 -1.43
N PHE A 50 -4.29 2.75 -2.02
CA PHE A 50 -4.90 2.75 -3.36
C PHE A 50 -3.96 3.36 -4.41
N GLY A 51 -2.66 3.10 -4.24
CA GLY A 51 -1.61 3.60 -5.15
C GLY A 51 -1.38 5.10 -5.04
N SER A 52 -0.43 5.59 -5.82
CA SER A 52 0.03 6.98 -5.79
C SER A 52 -0.94 7.99 -6.43
N LEU A 53 -2.00 7.53 -7.10
CA LEU A 53 -3.00 8.37 -7.78
C LEU A 53 -4.44 8.07 -7.35
N GLY A 54 -4.66 7.07 -6.50
CA GLY A 54 -5.98 6.73 -6.00
C GLY A 54 -6.49 7.76 -4.98
N GLY A 55 -7.78 8.04 -5.06
CA GLY A 55 -8.54 8.87 -4.14
C GLY A 55 -10.00 8.45 -4.16
N PHE A 56 -10.76 8.89 -3.16
CA PHE A 56 -12.17 8.55 -3.00
C PHE A 56 -13.01 9.82 -2.90
N THR A 57 -14.27 9.73 -3.31
CA THR A 57 -15.24 10.73 -2.88
C THR A 57 -15.40 10.64 -1.35
N GLU A 58 -15.90 11.70 -0.74
CA GLU A 58 -16.12 11.75 0.71
C GLU A 58 -17.08 10.64 1.16
N GLU A 59 -18.14 10.37 0.38
CA GLU A 59 -19.11 9.33 0.69
C GLU A 59 -18.46 7.94 0.68
N GLN A 60 -17.61 7.67 -0.31
CA GLN A 60 -16.91 6.39 -0.40
C GLN A 60 -15.86 6.22 0.70
N ALA A 61 -15.12 7.29 1.02
CA ALA A 61 -14.19 7.28 2.16
C ALA A 61 -14.94 7.03 3.48
N ARG A 62 -16.13 7.64 3.66
CA ARG A 62 -16.96 7.42 4.85
C ARG A 62 -17.39 5.96 4.97
N GLU A 63 -17.86 5.34 3.90
CA GLU A 63 -18.27 3.93 3.94
C GLU A 63 -17.09 2.99 4.23
N ILE A 64 -15.89 3.28 3.70
CA ILE A 64 -14.67 2.51 4.03
C ILE A 64 -14.34 2.67 5.51
N ALA A 65 -14.42 3.89 6.07
CA ALA A 65 -14.17 4.13 7.48
C ALA A 65 -15.14 3.35 8.38
N VAL A 66 -16.45 3.39 8.07
CA VAL A 66 -17.48 2.63 8.80
C VAL A 66 -17.21 1.12 8.71
N ALA A 67 -16.83 0.62 7.53
CA ALA A 67 -16.51 -0.79 7.37
C ALA A 67 -15.28 -1.20 8.20
N LEU A 68 -14.23 -0.39 8.22
CA LEU A 68 -13.03 -0.64 9.01
C LEU A 68 -13.34 -0.68 10.50
N GLU A 69 -14.08 0.30 11.01
CA GLU A 69 -14.52 0.33 12.41
C GLU A 69 -15.33 -0.92 12.78
N ARG A 70 -16.31 -1.28 11.95
CA ARG A 70 -17.17 -2.45 12.18
C ARG A 70 -16.45 -3.79 12.03
N SER A 71 -15.34 -3.82 11.28
CA SER A 71 -14.57 -5.05 11.07
C SER A 71 -13.86 -5.54 12.33
N GLY A 72 -13.60 -4.66 13.30
CA GLY A 72 -12.83 -4.97 14.50
C GLY A 72 -11.35 -5.30 14.25
N HIS A 73 -10.88 -5.19 13.00
CA HIS A 73 -9.48 -5.37 12.66
C HIS A 73 -8.70 -4.09 12.93
N ARG A 74 -7.44 -4.26 13.36
CA ARG A 74 -6.47 -3.17 13.37
C ARG A 74 -6.09 -2.85 11.93
N PHE A 75 -5.89 -1.59 11.61
CA PHE A 75 -5.57 -1.18 10.25
C PHE A 75 -4.59 -0.01 10.20
N VAL A 76 -3.86 0.07 9.10
CA VAL A 76 -3.14 1.26 8.64
C VAL A 76 -3.73 1.64 7.29
N TRP A 77 -4.30 2.84 7.19
CA TRP A 77 -4.92 3.32 5.97
C TRP A 77 -4.20 4.56 5.45
N SER A 78 -3.52 4.42 4.31
CA SER A 78 -2.97 5.55 3.57
C SER A 78 -4.09 6.20 2.77
N ILE A 79 -4.63 7.30 3.30
CA ILE A 79 -5.69 8.09 2.67
C ILE A 79 -5.13 9.42 2.16
N ARG A 80 -5.64 9.87 1.02
CA ARG A 80 -5.35 11.18 0.42
C ARG A 80 -6.65 11.98 0.35
N ARG A 81 -6.54 13.30 0.47
CA ARG A 81 -7.65 14.22 0.18
C ARG A 81 -7.93 14.30 -1.31
#